data_AF-A0A7Y0EEU8-F1
#
_entry.id   AF-A0A7Y0EEU8-F1
#
_cell.length_a   1.000
_cell.length_b   1.000
_cell.length_c   1.000
_cell.angle_alpha   90.00
_cell.angle_beta   90.00
_cell.angle_gamma   90.00
#
_symmetry.space_group_name_H-M   'P 1'
#
loop_
_entity.id
_entity.type
_entity.pdbx_description
1 polymer ?
#
loop_
_entity_poly.entity_id
_entity_poly.type
_entity_poly.pdbx_seq_one_letter_code
_entity_poly.pdbx_strand_id
1 'polypeptide(L)'
;MIENIGIGRKKNSYIEKQKWYKYKCNKCNWHEGWIDESSLLKNGCSCCNGKTVVEGINDIPTTSPNLIKYFLNGIDQAKLYTKSGGDEIYPICPDCGRIKSKKMKIATIYRYGIGCTCSDSISKPNKIMFSVLEQLQVEFETEKIFDWCKYSLNNKLKTGRYDFYVKLNDKEYIIEMDGQWHNSDNNMSGQTKEKSNFIDSEKDRLARENGIQVIRIDCNPSKLEYIKNSIKKSILIDIFDLSTIDWLKVEEFTCTNLVKVACDYKKNNPNMTTNDIGKIMNLSYTTISKYLKRGNSLSWCNYDVQEEITKTSIKNGKANGKKVEIFKDNKSLGIFESSRELERQSLELFGVKLYQSNISIVCLGKRKQYKGYTFKKIQ
;
A
#
# COMPACT_ATOMS: atom_id res chain seq x y z
N MET A 1 -26.17 -17.47 40.11
CA MET A 1 -27.61 -17.44 40.45
C MET A 1 -28.37 -17.55 39.15
N ILE A 2 -29.30 -18.50 39.06
CA ILE A 2 -30.15 -18.71 37.89
C ILE A 2 -31.50 -18.08 38.23
N GLU A 3 -31.85 -17.00 37.54
CA GLU A 3 -33.20 -16.45 37.57
C GLU A 3 -34.00 -17.08 36.43
N ASN A 4 -35.15 -17.68 36.74
CA ASN A 4 -36.04 -18.33 35.78
C ASN A 4 -37.15 -17.36 35.38
N ILE A 5 -37.32 -17.12 34.09
CA ILE A 5 -38.48 -16.40 33.54
C ILE A 5 -39.11 -17.27 32.44
N GLY A 6 -40.39 -17.59 32.59
CA GLY A 6 -41.16 -18.33 31.58
C GLY A 6 -41.69 -17.38 30.52
N ILE A 7 -41.19 -17.48 29.28
CA ILE A 7 -41.65 -16.66 28.15
C ILE A 7 -42.19 -17.59 27.06
N GLY A 8 -43.47 -17.42 26.68
CA GLY A 8 -44.14 -18.23 25.67
C GLY A 8 -43.84 -17.76 24.25
N ARG A 9 -43.52 -18.68 23.33
CA ARG A 9 -43.29 -18.39 21.90
C ARG A 9 -44.39 -19.07 21.08
N LYS A 10 -45.17 -18.31 20.30
CA LYS A 10 -46.21 -18.87 19.42
C LYS A 10 -45.57 -19.48 18.16
N LYS A 11 -45.68 -20.78 17.97
CA LYS A 11 -45.39 -21.46 16.71
C LYS A 11 -46.48 -22.52 16.51
N ASN A 12 -47.26 -22.42 15.43
CA ASN A 12 -48.32 -23.35 15.03
C ASN A 12 -49.26 -23.81 16.16
N SER A 13 -50.39 -23.11 16.35
CA SER A 13 -51.58 -23.51 17.16
C SER A 13 -51.39 -24.01 18.61
N TYR A 14 -50.16 -24.13 19.12
CA TYR A 14 -49.84 -24.58 20.48
C TYR A 14 -48.88 -23.59 21.16
N ILE A 15 -49.05 -23.39 22.47
CA ILE A 15 -48.15 -22.56 23.29
C ILE A 15 -47.15 -23.51 23.96
N GLU A 16 -45.93 -23.54 23.44
CA GLU A 16 -44.83 -24.29 24.06
C GLU A 16 -44.21 -23.44 25.18
N LYS A 17 -44.22 -23.96 26.41
CA LYS A 17 -43.58 -23.31 27.57
C LYS A 17 -42.09 -23.58 27.49
N GLN A 18 -41.29 -22.54 27.25
CA GLN A 18 -39.83 -22.63 27.23
C GLN A 18 -39.25 -22.12 28.54
N LYS A 19 -38.30 -22.86 29.11
CA LYS A 19 -37.49 -22.40 30.24
C LYS A 19 -36.22 -21.74 29.72
N TRP A 20 -35.92 -20.56 30.24
CA TRP A 20 -34.74 -19.76 29.90
C TRP A 20 -33.91 -19.48 31.14
N TYR A 21 -32.59 -19.51 30.96
CA TYR A 21 -31.60 -19.38 32.01
C TYR A 21 -30.69 -18.18 31.69
N LYS A 22 -30.58 -17.23 32.61
CA LYS A 22 -29.51 -16.21 32.57
C LYS A 22 -28.20 -16.86 33.00
N TYR A 23 -27.12 -16.68 32.24
CA TYR A 23 -25.84 -17.33 32.51
C TYR A 23 -24.67 -16.35 32.53
N LYS A 24 -23.65 -16.71 33.31
CA LYS A 24 -22.31 -16.13 33.24
C LYS A 24 -21.40 -17.07 32.47
N CYS A 25 -20.74 -16.57 31.43
CA CYS A 25 -19.81 -17.36 30.66
C CYS A 25 -18.47 -17.50 31.39
N ASN A 26 -17.99 -18.72 31.56
CA ASN A 26 -16.69 -18.98 32.19
C ASN A 26 -15.47 -18.64 31.30
N LYS A 27 -15.68 -18.35 30.01
CA LYS A 27 -14.59 -17.98 29.06
C LYS A 27 -14.42 -16.48 28.93
N CYS A 28 -15.50 -15.75 28.71
CA CYS A 28 -15.45 -14.30 28.47
C CYS A 28 -16.00 -13.46 29.63
N ASN A 29 -16.45 -14.08 30.73
CA ASN A 29 -17.04 -13.42 31.91
C ASN A 29 -18.31 -12.58 31.65
N TRP A 30 -18.84 -12.56 30.43
CA TRP A 30 -20.11 -11.93 30.11
C TRP A 30 -21.27 -12.62 30.83
N HIS A 31 -22.16 -11.84 31.46
CA HIS A 31 -23.19 -12.32 32.39
C HIS A 31 -24.62 -11.87 32.05
N GLU A 32 -24.82 -11.21 30.91
CA GLU A 32 -26.13 -10.77 30.42
C GLU A 32 -26.74 -11.71 29.37
N GLY A 33 -26.12 -12.87 29.16
CA GLY A 33 -26.58 -13.86 28.21
C GLY A 33 -27.77 -14.68 28.72
N TRP A 34 -28.72 -14.95 27.83
CA TRP A 34 -29.83 -15.87 28.06
C TRP A 34 -29.75 -17.07 27.12
N ILE A 35 -30.12 -18.24 27.61
CA ILE A 35 -30.13 -19.48 26.84
C ILE A 35 -31.34 -20.34 27.24
N ASP A 36 -31.98 -20.98 26.27
CA ASP A 36 -33.08 -21.92 26.56
C ASP A 36 -32.55 -23.28 27.03
N GLU A 37 -33.35 -24.00 27.81
CA GLU A 37 -33.00 -25.31 28.39
C GLU A 37 -32.49 -26.31 27.36
N SER A 38 -33.12 -26.35 26.18
CA SER A 38 -32.78 -27.31 25.12
C SER A 38 -31.43 -27.00 24.44
N SER A 39 -31.01 -25.75 24.50
CA SER A 39 -29.74 -25.25 23.96
C SER A 39 -28.57 -25.34 24.94
N LEU A 40 -28.82 -25.52 26.24
CA LEU A 40 -27.79 -25.42 27.29
C LEU A 40 -26.56 -26.31 27.04
N LEU A 41 -26.79 -27.52 26.52
CA LEU A 41 -25.75 -28.51 26.22
C LEU A 41 -25.25 -28.49 24.77
N LYS A 42 -25.94 -27.77 23.87
CA LYS A 42 -25.69 -27.79 22.42
C LYS A 42 -25.02 -26.51 21.92
N ASN A 43 -25.38 -25.39 22.53
CA ASN A 43 -24.94 -24.05 22.13
C ASN A 43 -24.06 -23.45 23.22
N GLY A 44 -22.92 -22.88 22.81
CA GLY A 44 -22.07 -22.11 23.71
C GLY A 44 -22.56 -20.67 23.90
N CYS A 45 -21.80 -19.89 24.67
CA CYS A 45 -22.07 -18.47 24.93
C CYS A 45 -22.29 -17.67 23.63
N SER A 46 -23.36 -16.87 23.60
CA SER A 46 -23.72 -16.00 22.47
C SER A 46 -22.61 -15.03 22.11
N CYS A 47 -21.97 -14.41 23.12
CA CYS A 47 -20.82 -13.54 22.92
C CYS A 47 -19.61 -14.30 22.34
N CYS A 48 -19.18 -15.42 22.93
CA CYS A 48 -18.05 -16.19 22.41
C CYS A 48 -18.25 -16.67 20.96
N ASN A 49 -19.49 -16.96 20.59
CA ASN A 49 -19.85 -17.39 19.24
C ASN A 49 -20.12 -16.22 18.27
N GLY A 50 -19.94 -14.97 18.70
CA GLY A 50 -20.15 -13.78 17.86
C GLY A 50 -21.61 -13.50 17.49
N LYS A 51 -22.56 -14.12 18.20
CA LYS A 51 -24.01 -13.90 18.00
C LYS A 51 -24.51 -12.64 18.71
N THR A 52 -23.83 -12.22 19.78
CA THR A 52 -24.06 -10.95 20.47
C THR A 52 -22.74 -10.20 20.54
N VAL A 53 -22.73 -8.94 20.14
CA VAL A 53 -21.57 -8.06 20.26
C VAL A 53 -21.58 -7.45 21.65
N VAL A 54 -20.44 -7.50 22.33
CA VAL A 54 -20.23 -6.96 23.67
C VAL A 54 -18.94 -6.15 23.65
N GLU A 55 -19.08 -4.85 23.88
CA GLU A 55 -17.97 -3.91 23.95
C GLU A 55 -16.95 -4.32 25.02
N GLY A 56 -15.67 -4.23 24.69
CA GLY A 56 -14.58 -4.65 25.57
C GLY A 56 -14.32 -6.16 25.60
N ILE A 57 -15.08 -6.97 24.84
CA ILE A 57 -14.94 -8.43 24.84
C ILE A 57 -14.71 -8.98 23.44
N ASN A 58 -15.70 -8.87 22.55
CA ASN A 58 -15.68 -9.51 21.22
C ASN A 58 -15.96 -8.53 20.07
N ASP A 59 -16.12 -7.24 20.37
CA ASP A 59 -16.25 -6.17 19.40
C ASP A 59 -14.95 -5.94 18.60
N ILE A 60 -15.07 -5.28 17.46
CA ILE A 60 -13.91 -5.00 16.58
C ILE A 60 -12.86 -4.11 17.25
N PRO A 61 -13.19 -2.96 17.88
CA PRO A 61 -12.20 -2.13 18.56
C PRO A 61 -11.34 -2.91 19.56
N THR A 62 -11.94 -3.82 20.32
CA THR A 62 -11.19 -4.67 21.26
C THR A 62 -10.35 -5.73 20.57
N THR A 63 -10.94 -6.46 19.60
CA THR A 63 -10.33 -7.72 19.11
C THR A 63 -9.56 -7.58 17.80
N SER A 64 -9.77 -6.49 17.04
CA SER A 64 -9.14 -6.19 15.76
C SER A 64 -9.20 -4.69 15.42
N PRO A 65 -8.50 -3.82 16.19
CA PRO A 65 -8.49 -2.38 15.97
C PRO A 65 -8.11 -1.97 14.53
N ASN A 66 -7.22 -2.72 13.88
CA ASN A 66 -6.78 -2.44 12.51
C ASN A 66 -7.91 -2.48 11.47
N LEU A 67 -9.06 -3.08 11.78
CA LEU A 67 -10.22 -3.16 10.90
C LEU A 67 -11.05 -1.85 10.92
N ILE A 68 -10.90 -1.02 11.96
CA ILE A 68 -11.65 0.25 12.14
C ILE A 68 -11.49 1.17 10.92
N LYS A 69 -10.32 1.18 10.30
CA LYS A 69 -10.00 2.04 9.15
C LYS A 69 -10.88 1.82 7.91
N TYR A 70 -11.67 0.75 7.87
CA TYR A 70 -12.61 0.45 6.80
C TYR A 70 -14.05 0.93 7.09
N PHE A 71 -14.32 1.48 8.28
CA PHE A 71 -15.64 1.96 8.69
C PHE A 71 -15.77 3.47 8.51
N LEU A 72 -16.92 3.92 7.96
CA LEU A 72 -17.16 5.34 7.66
C LEU A 72 -17.16 6.22 8.92
N ASN A 73 -17.80 5.74 9.99
CA ASN A 73 -17.83 6.43 11.28
C ASN A 73 -16.81 5.84 12.27
N GLY A 74 -15.74 5.24 11.77
CA GLY A 74 -14.65 4.70 12.57
C GLY A 74 -15.12 3.81 13.72
N ILE A 75 -14.65 4.12 14.93
CA ILE A 75 -14.88 3.33 16.15
C ILE A 75 -16.37 3.20 16.48
N ASP A 76 -17.15 4.27 16.30
CA ASP A 76 -18.56 4.29 16.68
C ASP A 76 -19.42 3.31 15.89
N GLN A 77 -19.04 3.08 14.63
CA GLN A 77 -19.66 2.04 13.82
C GLN A 77 -19.03 0.67 14.09
N ALA A 78 -17.70 0.59 14.20
CA ALA A 78 -16.98 -0.67 14.35
C ALA A 78 -17.36 -1.44 15.64
N LYS A 79 -17.63 -0.74 16.75
CA LYS A 79 -18.03 -1.35 18.03
C LYS A 79 -19.33 -2.14 17.98
N LEU A 80 -20.14 -1.93 16.94
CA LEU A 80 -21.42 -2.63 16.74
C LEU A 80 -21.26 -4.02 16.14
N TYR A 81 -20.04 -4.45 15.80
CA TYR A 81 -19.80 -5.69 15.06
C TYR A 81 -18.66 -6.53 15.64
N THR A 82 -18.61 -7.79 15.21
CA THR A 82 -17.48 -8.68 15.47
C THR A 82 -16.65 -8.90 14.20
N LYS A 83 -15.33 -9.14 14.33
CA LYS A 83 -14.40 -9.29 13.18
C LYS A 83 -14.73 -10.44 12.22
N SER A 84 -15.44 -11.46 12.70
CA SER A 84 -15.84 -12.63 11.92
C SER A 84 -17.34 -12.63 11.60
N GLY A 85 -18.03 -11.50 11.84
CA GLY A 85 -19.46 -11.35 11.63
C GLY A 85 -19.86 -11.42 10.15
N GLY A 86 -21.08 -11.89 9.92
CA GLY A 86 -21.70 -11.94 8.59
C GLY A 86 -22.31 -10.60 8.14
N ASP A 87 -22.33 -9.60 9.02
CA ASP A 87 -22.86 -8.27 8.74
C ASP A 87 -22.14 -7.60 7.57
N GLU A 88 -22.88 -6.77 6.83
CA GLU A 88 -22.39 -6.13 5.61
C GLU A 88 -22.38 -4.61 5.75
N ILE A 89 -21.28 -3.99 5.34
CA ILE A 89 -21.07 -2.53 5.38
C ILE A 89 -20.66 -2.01 4.00
N TYR A 90 -20.74 -0.70 3.77
CA TYR A 90 -20.06 -0.03 2.67
C TYR A 90 -18.68 0.43 3.15
N PRO A 91 -17.60 -0.34 2.92
CA PRO A 91 -16.32 0.03 3.49
C PRO A 91 -15.69 1.20 2.75
N ILE A 92 -14.97 2.03 3.51
CA ILE A 92 -14.09 3.08 2.99
C ILE A 92 -12.67 2.55 2.80
N CYS A 93 -12.01 2.94 1.71
CA CYS A 93 -10.61 2.65 1.50
C CYS A 93 -9.74 3.62 2.31
N PRO A 94 -8.87 3.13 3.20
CA PRO A 94 -8.00 4.01 3.99
C PRO A 94 -6.96 4.74 3.13
N ASP A 95 -6.61 4.21 1.96
CA ASP A 95 -5.54 4.75 1.13
C ASP A 95 -6.02 5.84 0.15
N CYS A 96 -7.24 5.71 -0.37
CA CYS A 96 -7.80 6.65 -1.36
C CYS A 96 -9.13 7.30 -0.95
N GLY A 97 -9.67 6.97 0.23
CA GLY A 97 -10.93 7.55 0.74
C GLY A 97 -12.20 7.08 0.01
N ARG A 98 -12.09 6.25 -1.03
CA ARG A 98 -13.24 5.77 -1.79
C ARG A 98 -14.13 4.85 -0.96
N ILE A 99 -15.43 5.07 -1.03
CA ILE A 99 -16.46 4.18 -0.49
C ILE A 99 -16.82 3.15 -1.56
N LYS A 100 -16.84 1.86 -1.21
CA LYS A 100 -17.30 0.83 -2.15
C LYS A 100 -18.77 1.04 -2.51
N SER A 101 -19.12 0.84 -3.78
CA SER A 101 -20.51 0.94 -4.26
C SER A 101 -21.39 -0.24 -3.84
N LYS A 102 -20.77 -1.37 -3.44
CA LYS A 102 -21.45 -2.57 -2.97
C LYS A 102 -21.08 -2.85 -1.53
N LYS A 103 -22.04 -3.41 -0.78
CA LYS A 103 -21.79 -3.85 0.59
C LYS A 103 -20.83 -5.05 0.60
N MET A 104 -20.05 -5.16 1.65
CA MET A 104 -19.09 -6.24 1.87
C MET A 104 -19.25 -6.80 3.28
N LYS A 105 -19.19 -8.13 3.41
CA LYS A 105 -19.20 -8.82 4.70
C LYS A 105 -17.97 -8.47 5.52
N ILE A 106 -18.15 -8.21 6.81
CA ILE A 106 -17.05 -7.89 7.73
C ILE A 106 -16.02 -9.03 7.76
N ALA A 107 -16.46 -10.28 7.84
CA ALA A 107 -15.57 -11.45 7.78
C ALA A 107 -14.69 -11.47 6.50
N THR A 108 -15.24 -11.04 5.35
CA THR A 108 -14.49 -10.94 4.09
C THR A 108 -13.45 -9.83 4.16
N ILE A 109 -13.83 -8.66 4.68
CA ILE A 109 -12.91 -7.52 4.86
C ILE A 109 -11.77 -7.90 5.82
N TYR A 110 -12.07 -8.59 6.91
CA TYR A 110 -11.07 -9.04 7.87
C TYR A 110 -10.07 -10.02 7.25
N ARG A 111 -10.54 -10.96 6.43
CA ARG A 111 -9.69 -12.01 5.85
C ARG A 111 -8.89 -11.56 4.63
N TYR A 112 -9.50 -10.74 3.77
CA TYR A 112 -8.96 -10.43 2.43
C TYR A 112 -8.82 -8.93 2.15
N GLY A 113 -9.29 -8.07 3.04
CA GLY A 113 -9.41 -6.63 2.79
C GLY A 113 -10.56 -6.29 1.84
N ILE A 114 -10.54 -5.07 1.30
CA ILE A 114 -11.63 -4.55 0.46
C ILE A 114 -11.35 -4.66 -1.05
N GLY A 115 -10.13 -5.03 -1.46
CA GLY A 115 -9.71 -5.07 -2.87
C GLY A 115 -9.99 -3.75 -3.62
N CYS A 116 -9.42 -2.63 -3.15
CA CYS A 116 -9.65 -1.32 -3.77
C CYS A 116 -8.85 -1.15 -5.07
N THR A 117 -9.40 -0.42 -6.04
CA THR A 117 -8.74 -0.20 -7.34
C THR A 117 -7.46 0.64 -7.23
N CYS A 118 -7.28 1.39 -6.14
CA CYS A 118 -6.02 2.09 -5.88
C CYS A 118 -4.87 1.15 -5.43
N SER A 119 -5.14 -0.14 -5.21
CA SER A 119 -4.16 -1.14 -4.75
C SER A 119 -2.94 -1.25 -5.68
N ASP A 120 -1.76 -1.44 -5.13
CA ASP A 120 -0.51 -1.64 -5.88
C ASP A 120 -0.47 -2.96 -6.66
N SER A 121 -1.41 -3.87 -6.40
CA SER A 121 -1.62 -5.09 -7.19
C SER A 121 -2.24 -4.85 -8.56
N ILE A 122 -2.70 -3.63 -8.85
CA ILE A 122 -3.35 -3.28 -10.12
C ILE A 122 -2.34 -2.50 -10.97
N SER A 123 -2.29 -2.85 -12.25
CA SER A 123 -1.36 -2.24 -13.20
C SER A 123 -1.60 -0.73 -13.27
N LYS A 124 -0.52 0.04 -13.45
CA LYS A 124 -0.63 1.50 -13.63
C LYS A 124 -1.53 1.87 -14.83
N PRO A 125 -1.45 1.19 -16.00
CA PRO A 125 -2.41 1.40 -17.09
C PRO A 125 -3.88 1.22 -16.66
N ASN A 126 -4.21 0.15 -15.94
CA ASN A 126 -5.59 -0.09 -15.51
C ASN A 126 -6.04 0.96 -14.50
N LYS A 127 -5.16 1.44 -13.60
CA LYS A 127 -5.49 2.58 -12.72
C LYS A 127 -5.79 3.87 -13.51
N ILE A 128 -5.04 4.13 -14.59
CA ILE A 128 -5.27 5.31 -15.45
C ILE A 128 -6.65 5.22 -16.09
N MET A 129 -6.95 4.13 -16.79
CA MET A 129 -8.23 3.95 -17.48
C MET A 129 -9.40 3.96 -16.50
N PHE A 130 -9.27 3.31 -15.35
CA PHE A 130 -10.28 3.34 -14.30
C PHE A 130 -10.61 4.78 -13.85
N SER A 131 -9.59 5.61 -13.59
CA SER A 131 -9.81 7.00 -13.17
C SER A 131 -10.42 7.85 -14.28
N VAL A 132 -10.05 7.59 -15.54
CA VAL A 132 -10.64 8.27 -16.70
C VAL A 132 -12.13 7.92 -16.83
N LEU A 133 -12.48 6.63 -16.86
CA LEU A 133 -13.87 6.18 -16.99
C LEU A 133 -14.75 6.65 -15.82
N GLU A 134 -14.21 6.71 -14.61
CA GLU A 134 -14.93 7.28 -13.47
C GLU A 134 -15.21 8.78 -13.64
N GLN A 135 -14.21 9.56 -14.07
CA GLN A 135 -14.39 11.01 -14.27
C GLN A 135 -15.40 11.30 -15.39
N LEU A 136 -15.49 10.42 -16.39
CA LEU A 136 -16.53 10.46 -17.43
C LEU A 136 -17.91 10.06 -16.93
N GLN A 137 -18.02 9.55 -15.70
CA GLN A 137 -19.27 9.08 -15.08
C GLN A 137 -19.99 7.99 -15.88
N VAL A 138 -19.23 7.12 -16.56
CA VAL A 138 -19.80 6.00 -17.32
C VAL A 138 -19.92 4.75 -16.45
N GLU A 139 -20.91 3.90 -16.73
CA GLU A 139 -21.02 2.60 -16.08
C GLU A 139 -20.07 1.61 -16.76
N PHE A 140 -19.21 0.98 -15.96
CA PHE A 140 -18.24 0.01 -16.46
C PHE A 140 -17.95 -1.09 -15.46
N GLU A 141 -17.51 -2.24 -15.98
CA GLU A 141 -17.00 -3.37 -15.21
C GLU A 141 -15.51 -3.57 -15.49
N THR A 142 -14.72 -3.84 -14.45
CA THR A 142 -13.29 -4.15 -14.57
C THR A 142 -13.06 -5.65 -14.54
N GLU A 143 -11.99 -6.13 -15.19
CA GLU A 143 -11.59 -7.55 -15.14
C GLU A 143 -12.75 -8.48 -15.58
N LYS A 144 -13.53 -8.03 -16.58
CA LYS A 144 -14.78 -8.66 -17.01
C LYS A 144 -14.50 -10.03 -17.60
N ILE A 145 -15.22 -11.02 -17.09
CA ILE A 145 -15.25 -12.37 -17.63
C ILE A 145 -16.65 -12.60 -18.21
N PHE A 146 -16.69 -13.09 -19.45
CA PHE A 146 -17.93 -13.51 -20.10
C PHE A 146 -18.00 -15.03 -20.19
N ASP A 147 -19.19 -15.59 -20.03
CA ASP A 147 -19.41 -17.04 -20.10
C ASP A 147 -19.05 -17.62 -21.48
N TRP A 148 -19.22 -16.82 -22.53
CA TRP A 148 -18.88 -17.15 -23.91
C TRP A 148 -17.38 -17.04 -24.22
N CYS A 149 -16.61 -16.33 -23.39
CA CYS A 149 -15.19 -16.09 -23.67
C CYS A 149 -14.32 -17.28 -23.24
N LYS A 150 -14.50 -18.42 -23.90
CA LYS A 150 -13.78 -19.68 -23.61
C LYS A 150 -13.03 -20.17 -24.84
N TYR A 151 -11.77 -20.52 -24.69
CA TYR A 151 -10.90 -20.99 -25.78
C TYR A 151 -9.93 -22.07 -25.29
N SER A 152 -9.44 -22.91 -26.20
CA SER A 152 -8.48 -23.97 -25.87
C SER A 152 -7.04 -23.46 -26.05
N LEU A 153 -6.20 -23.64 -25.03
CA LEU A 153 -4.77 -23.33 -25.09
C LEU A 153 -3.97 -24.47 -24.45
N ASN A 154 -3.06 -25.08 -25.22
CA ASN A 154 -2.29 -26.26 -24.79
C ASN A 154 -3.18 -27.40 -24.25
N ASN A 155 -4.26 -27.73 -24.98
CA ASN A 155 -5.24 -28.76 -24.62
C ASN A 155 -5.96 -28.51 -23.27
N LYS A 156 -5.98 -27.26 -22.80
CA LYS A 156 -6.73 -26.85 -21.60
C LYS A 156 -7.72 -25.76 -21.96
N LEU A 157 -8.95 -25.92 -21.51
CA LEU A 157 -9.96 -24.87 -21.61
C LEU A 157 -9.56 -23.69 -20.73
N LYS A 158 -9.52 -22.50 -21.32
CA LYS A 158 -9.23 -21.23 -20.66
C LYS A 158 -10.41 -20.30 -20.83
N THR A 159 -10.55 -19.40 -19.86
CA THR A 159 -11.53 -18.32 -19.90
C THR A 159 -10.79 -17.01 -20.05
N GLY A 160 -11.17 -16.23 -21.06
CA GLY A 160 -10.63 -14.91 -21.29
C GLY A 160 -11.20 -13.89 -20.31
N ARG A 161 -10.36 -12.91 -20.00
CA ARG A 161 -10.68 -11.78 -19.15
C ARG A 161 -10.30 -10.51 -19.88
N TYR A 162 -11.18 -9.53 -19.84
CA TYR A 162 -11.01 -8.21 -20.44
C TYR A 162 -10.79 -7.16 -19.36
N ASP A 163 -9.88 -6.19 -19.58
CA ASP A 163 -9.55 -5.18 -18.58
C ASP A 163 -10.76 -4.31 -18.20
N PHE A 164 -11.49 -3.81 -19.20
CA PHE A 164 -12.69 -2.99 -19.00
C PHE A 164 -13.80 -3.36 -19.98
N TYR A 165 -15.04 -3.34 -19.49
CA TYR A 165 -16.25 -3.45 -20.27
C TYR A 165 -17.15 -2.25 -19.99
N VAL A 166 -17.54 -1.54 -21.03
CA VAL A 166 -18.32 -0.29 -20.96
C VAL A 166 -19.55 -0.42 -21.83
N LYS A 167 -20.70 0.05 -21.32
CA LYS A 167 -21.93 0.18 -22.10
C LYS A 167 -22.26 1.65 -22.28
N LEU A 168 -22.46 2.08 -23.53
CA LEU A 168 -22.81 3.45 -23.86
C LEU A 168 -23.82 3.47 -25.01
N ASN A 169 -24.98 4.08 -24.80
CA ASN A 169 -26.02 4.27 -25.84
C ASN A 169 -26.31 2.98 -26.64
N ASP A 170 -26.61 1.89 -25.93
CA ASP A 170 -26.88 0.55 -26.48
C ASP A 170 -25.73 -0.10 -27.27
N LYS A 171 -24.54 0.49 -27.23
CA LYS A 171 -23.30 -0.11 -27.75
C LYS A 171 -22.42 -0.61 -26.61
N GLU A 172 -21.78 -1.73 -26.87
CA GLU A 172 -20.91 -2.40 -25.92
C GLU A 172 -19.46 -2.33 -26.40
N TYR A 173 -18.57 -1.94 -25.48
CA TYR A 173 -17.16 -1.76 -25.74
C TYR A 173 -16.34 -2.54 -24.74
N ILE A 174 -15.26 -3.14 -25.24
CA ILE A 174 -14.18 -3.70 -24.44
C ILE A 174 -12.97 -2.79 -24.61
N ILE A 175 -12.33 -2.38 -23.52
CA ILE A 175 -11.09 -1.61 -23.55
C ILE A 175 -9.99 -2.45 -22.91
N GLU A 176 -8.91 -2.70 -23.65
CA GLU A 176 -7.75 -3.48 -23.22
C GLU A 176 -6.51 -2.59 -23.14
N MET A 177 -5.80 -2.66 -22.02
CA MET A 177 -4.65 -1.83 -21.71
C MET A 177 -3.35 -2.60 -21.97
N ASP A 178 -3.00 -2.70 -23.25
CA ASP A 178 -1.91 -3.54 -23.73
C ASP A 178 -0.53 -3.01 -23.32
N GLY A 179 0.19 -3.80 -22.52
CA GLY A 179 1.55 -3.50 -22.08
C GLY A 179 2.65 -4.05 -23.00
N GLN A 180 3.90 -3.96 -22.56
CA GLN A 180 5.08 -4.43 -23.31
C GLN A 180 5.09 -5.96 -23.59
N TRP A 181 4.26 -6.72 -22.89
CA TRP A 181 4.28 -8.19 -22.83
C TRP A 181 3.77 -8.91 -24.09
N HIS A 182 3.36 -8.18 -25.13
CA HIS A 182 3.01 -8.74 -26.45
C HIS A 182 4.21 -8.83 -27.41
N ASN A 183 5.40 -8.32 -27.02
CA ASN A 183 6.57 -8.22 -27.92
C ASN A 183 7.79 -9.04 -27.50
N SER A 184 7.78 -9.71 -26.34
CA SER A 184 8.91 -10.50 -25.82
C SER A 184 8.43 -11.68 -24.98
N ASP A 185 9.20 -12.76 -24.94
CA ASP A 185 8.88 -13.94 -24.11
C ASP A 185 8.89 -13.59 -22.62
N ASN A 186 7.88 -14.09 -21.91
CA ASN A 186 7.77 -13.93 -20.47
C ASN A 186 8.51 -15.07 -19.76
N ASN A 187 9.74 -14.81 -19.35
CA ASN A 187 10.55 -15.77 -18.59
C ASN A 187 10.01 -16.04 -17.16
N MET A 188 9.17 -15.16 -16.61
CA MET A 188 8.59 -15.34 -15.27
C MET A 188 7.39 -16.27 -15.26
N SER A 189 6.55 -16.26 -16.31
CA SER A 189 5.39 -17.15 -16.44
C SER A 189 5.60 -18.31 -17.43
N GLY A 190 6.68 -18.28 -18.20
CA GLY A 190 6.95 -19.22 -19.30
C GLY A 190 6.04 -19.02 -20.53
N GLN A 191 5.36 -17.87 -20.62
CA GLN A 191 4.45 -17.55 -21.72
C GLN A 191 5.21 -16.92 -22.89
N THR A 192 5.17 -17.58 -24.04
CA THR A 192 5.83 -17.10 -25.26
C THR A 192 5.01 -16.00 -25.94
N LYS A 193 5.67 -15.19 -26.76
CA LYS A 193 5.02 -14.17 -27.60
C LYS A 193 3.88 -14.74 -28.44
N GLU A 194 4.10 -15.90 -29.04
CA GLU A 194 3.09 -16.61 -29.85
C GLU A 194 1.83 -16.97 -29.05
N LYS A 195 1.99 -17.42 -27.80
CA LYS A 195 0.85 -17.73 -26.93
C LYS A 195 0.07 -16.48 -26.56
N SER A 196 0.74 -15.37 -26.28
CA SER A 196 0.06 -14.08 -26.03
C SER A 196 -0.73 -13.63 -27.25
N ASN A 197 -0.11 -13.63 -28.43
CA ASN A 197 -0.78 -13.27 -29.68
C ASN A 197 -2.00 -14.16 -29.97
N PHE A 198 -1.89 -15.48 -29.72
CA PHE A 198 -3.02 -16.39 -29.87
C PHE A 198 -4.17 -16.02 -28.92
N ILE A 199 -3.87 -15.80 -27.63
CA ILE A 199 -4.88 -15.41 -26.64
C ILE A 199 -5.58 -14.12 -27.05
N ASP A 200 -4.82 -13.12 -27.48
CA ASP A 200 -5.38 -11.84 -27.96
C ASP A 200 -6.27 -12.04 -29.18
N SER A 201 -5.82 -12.83 -30.16
CA SER A 201 -6.61 -13.10 -31.37
C SER A 201 -7.92 -13.83 -31.08
N GLU A 202 -7.92 -14.77 -30.12
CA GLU A 202 -9.12 -15.50 -29.72
C GLU A 202 -10.09 -14.61 -28.96
N LYS A 203 -9.58 -13.75 -28.07
CA LYS A 203 -10.39 -12.74 -27.38
C LYS A 203 -11.05 -11.80 -28.38
N ASP A 204 -10.28 -11.25 -29.31
CA ASP A 204 -10.78 -10.32 -30.33
C ASP A 204 -11.79 -10.99 -31.29
N ARG A 205 -11.59 -12.27 -31.62
CA ARG A 205 -12.57 -13.07 -32.39
C ARG A 205 -13.86 -13.24 -31.60
N LEU A 206 -13.79 -13.72 -30.37
CA LEU A 206 -14.97 -14.01 -29.54
C LEU A 206 -15.77 -12.74 -29.21
N ALA A 207 -15.10 -11.60 -28.96
CA ALA A 207 -15.77 -10.32 -28.76
C ALA A 207 -16.54 -9.87 -30.02
N ARG A 208 -15.92 -9.98 -31.20
CA ARG A 208 -16.58 -9.67 -32.49
C ARG A 208 -17.79 -10.57 -32.78
N GLU A 209 -17.67 -11.86 -32.49
CA GLU A 209 -18.78 -12.82 -32.65
C GLU A 209 -19.99 -12.48 -31.76
N ASN A 210 -19.75 -11.80 -30.63
CA ASN A 210 -20.80 -11.31 -29.73
C ASN A 210 -21.20 -9.85 -30.00
N GLY A 211 -20.72 -9.25 -31.11
CA GLY A 211 -21.07 -7.88 -31.50
C GLY A 211 -20.45 -6.79 -30.63
N ILE A 212 -19.41 -7.10 -29.85
CA ILE A 212 -18.75 -6.16 -28.93
C ILE A 212 -17.49 -5.59 -29.58
N GLN A 213 -17.34 -4.27 -29.57
CA GLN A 213 -16.18 -3.61 -30.16
C GLN A 213 -15.00 -3.60 -29.17
N VAL A 214 -13.86 -4.13 -29.60
CA VAL A 214 -12.61 -4.12 -28.80
C VAL A 214 -11.76 -2.91 -29.16
N ILE A 215 -11.28 -2.19 -28.15
CA ILE A 215 -10.41 -1.01 -28.25
C ILE A 215 -9.13 -1.32 -27.47
N ARG A 216 -8.01 -1.47 -28.18
CA ARG A 216 -6.69 -1.71 -27.57
C ARG A 216 -5.93 -0.40 -27.41
N ILE A 217 -5.41 -0.14 -26.21
CA ILE A 217 -4.63 1.06 -25.89
C ILE A 217 -3.17 0.65 -25.61
N ASP A 218 -2.25 1.15 -26.43
CA ASP A 218 -0.82 0.91 -26.19
C ASP A 218 -0.33 1.64 -24.94
N CYS A 219 0.14 0.85 -23.98
CA CYS A 219 0.59 1.29 -22.67
C CYS A 219 2.09 1.11 -22.42
N ASN A 220 2.90 0.95 -23.48
CA ASN A 220 4.34 0.82 -23.38
C ASN A 220 5.10 2.02 -23.99
N PRO A 221 5.83 2.83 -23.20
CA PRO A 221 6.11 2.68 -21.77
C PRO A 221 4.92 3.08 -20.89
N SER A 222 4.80 2.48 -19.70
CA SER A 222 3.71 2.75 -18.74
C SER A 222 3.88 4.08 -17.98
N LYS A 223 4.08 5.16 -18.73
CA LYS A 223 4.14 6.56 -18.27
C LYS A 223 2.78 7.21 -18.53
N LEU A 224 2.35 8.08 -17.61
CA LEU A 224 1.04 8.72 -17.69
C LEU A 224 0.87 9.50 -18.99
N GLU A 225 1.82 10.37 -19.32
CA GLU A 225 1.77 11.16 -20.57
C GLU A 225 1.78 10.31 -21.84
N TYR A 226 2.44 9.14 -21.82
CA TYR A 226 2.40 8.22 -22.97
C TYR A 226 1.00 7.65 -23.15
N ILE A 227 0.46 7.03 -22.09
CA ILE A 227 -0.86 6.40 -22.11
C ILE A 227 -1.96 7.42 -22.42
N LYS A 228 -1.87 8.64 -21.87
CA LYS A 228 -2.74 9.77 -22.20
C LYS A 228 -2.77 10.07 -23.69
N ASN A 229 -1.60 10.11 -24.33
CA ASN A 229 -1.51 10.31 -25.77
C ASN A 229 -2.05 9.11 -26.57
N SER A 230 -1.82 7.88 -26.10
CA SER A 230 -2.40 6.68 -26.71
C SER A 230 -3.93 6.69 -26.66
N ILE A 231 -4.51 7.09 -25.52
CA ILE A 231 -5.97 7.25 -25.36
C ILE A 231 -6.50 8.32 -26.33
N LYS A 232 -5.84 9.48 -26.42
CA LYS A 232 -6.26 10.57 -27.32
C LYS A 232 -6.16 10.23 -28.81
N LYS A 233 -5.30 9.28 -29.18
CA LYS A 233 -5.13 8.81 -30.57
C LYS A 233 -6.04 7.64 -30.93
N SER A 234 -6.73 7.05 -29.96
CA SER A 234 -7.65 5.94 -30.21
C SER A 234 -9.07 6.47 -30.46
N ILE A 235 -9.97 5.56 -30.85
CA ILE A 235 -11.40 5.86 -31.04
C ILE A 235 -12.08 6.36 -29.75
N LEU A 236 -11.44 6.26 -28.59
CA LEU A 236 -11.99 6.80 -27.34
C LEU A 236 -12.24 8.31 -27.40
N ILE A 237 -11.51 9.06 -28.25
CA ILE A 237 -11.75 10.50 -28.46
C ILE A 237 -13.11 10.76 -29.14
N ASP A 238 -13.58 9.82 -29.96
CA ASP A 238 -14.86 9.92 -30.66
C ASP A 238 -16.02 9.41 -29.79
N ILE A 239 -15.72 8.56 -28.80
CA ILE A 239 -16.70 7.96 -27.90
C ILE A 239 -16.93 8.83 -26.66
N PHE A 240 -15.88 9.49 -26.15
CA PHE A 240 -15.92 10.21 -24.87
C PHE A 240 -15.39 11.64 -25.00
N ASP A 241 -16.00 12.58 -24.26
CA ASP A 241 -15.45 13.92 -24.10
C ASP A 241 -14.27 13.93 -23.13
N LEU A 242 -13.07 13.69 -23.66
CA LEU A 242 -11.83 13.66 -22.90
C LEU A 242 -11.35 15.05 -22.42
N SER A 243 -12.01 16.14 -22.82
CA SER A 243 -11.64 17.50 -22.38
C SER A 243 -11.96 17.75 -20.92
N THR A 244 -12.91 17.00 -20.37
CA THR A 244 -13.38 17.07 -18.98
C THR A 244 -12.43 16.41 -17.96
N ILE A 245 -11.43 15.67 -18.44
CA ILE A 245 -10.56 14.86 -17.60
C ILE A 245 -9.50 15.70 -16.89
N ASP A 246 -9.51 15.63 -15.57
CA ASP A 246 -8.46 16.14 -14.69
C ASP A 246 -7.31 15.10 -14.59
N TRP A 247 -6.29 15.31 -15.42
CA TRP A 247 -5.12 14.44 -15.48
C TRP A 247 -4.25 14.49 -14.22
N LEU A 248 -4.33 15.55 -13.41
CA LEU A 248 -3.64 15.61 -12.11
C LEU A 248 -4.28 14.62 -11.14
N LYS A 249 -5.62 14.58 -11.08
CA LYS A 249 -6.34 13.56 -10.29
C LYS A 249 -6.06 12.14 -10.76
N VAL A 250 -5.93 11.92 -12.08
CA VAL A 250 -5.49 10.62 -12.61
C VAL A 250 -4.08 10.28 -12.11
N GLU A 251 -3.15 11.25 -12.09
CA GLU A 251 -1.81 11.02 -11.58
C GLU A 251 -1.81 10.67 -10.08
N GLU A 252 -2.56 11.41 -9.28
CA GLU A 252 -2.73 11.18 -7.84
C GLU A 252 -3.32 9.80 -7.55
N PHE A 253 -4.33 9.38 -8.31
CA PHE A 253 -4.96 8.06 -8.16
C PHE A 253 -4.02 6.91 -8.54
N THR A 254 -3.16 7.13 -9.54
CA THR A 254 -2.21 6.11 -10.03
C THR A 254 -0.91 6.07 -9.23
N CYS A 255 -0.69 7.03 -8.33
CA CYS A 255 0.36 6.94 -7.34
C CYS A 255 0.12 5.75 -6.42
N THR A 256 1.18 4.97 -6.22
CA THR A 256 1.11 3.77 -5.39
C THR A 256 0.96 4.14 -3.93
N ASN A 257 0.38 3.24 -3.13
CA ASN A 257 0.31 3.41 -1.68
C ASN A 257 1.73 3.53 -1.10
N LEU A 258 2.70 2.81 -1.67
CA LEU A 258 4.11 2.93 -1.29
C LEU A 258 4.70 4.33 -1.55
N VAL A 259 4.26 5.06 -2.58
CA VAL A 259 4.70 6.46 -2.79
C VAL A 259 4.21 7.32 -1.62
N LYS A 260 2.94 7.20 -1.24
CA LYS A 260 2.38 7.93 -0.09
C LYS A 260 3.13 7.64 1.19
N VAL A 261 3.36 6.35 1.50
CA VAL A 261 4.13 5.93 2.69
C VAL A 261 5.55 6.52 2.69
N ALA A 262 6.26 6.50 1.56
CA ALA A 262 7.59 7.10 1.46
C ALA A 262 7.54 8.61 1.71
N CYS A 263 6.52 9.30 1.17
CA CYS A 263 6.32 10.73 1.35
C CYS A 263 5.98 11.07 2.81
N ASP A 264 5.14 10.27 3.47
CA ASP A 264 4.79 10.45 4.88
C ASP A 264 6.01 10.29 5.78
N TYR A 265 6.85 9.28 5.54
CA TYR A 265 8.13 9.15 6.26
C TYR A 265 8.99 10.40 6.09
N LYS A 266 9.11 10.91 4.86
CA LYS A 266 9.92 12.09 4.57
C LYS A 266 9.35 13.36 5.19
N LYS A 267 8.04 13.56 5.09
CA LYS A 267 7.30 14.71 5.63
C LYS A 267 7.38 14.76 7.15
N ASN A 268 7.17 13.62 7.81
CA ASN A 268 7.20 13.51 9.27
C ASN A 268 8.64 13.51 9.82
N ASN A 269 9.63 13.17 9.00
CA ASN A 269 11.04 13.12 9.39
C ASN A 269 11.94 13.80 8.33
N PRO A 270 11.98 15.15 8.25
CA PRO A 270 12.71 15.87 7.19
C PRO A 270 14.21 15.53 7.09
N ASN A 271 14.80 15.11 8.22
CA ASN A 271 16.21 14.74 8.34
C ASN A 271 16.51 13.28 7.93
N MET A 272 15.49 12.43 7.75
CA MET A 272 15.71 11.08 7.23
C MET A 272 16.18 11.15 5.79
N THR A 273 17.27 10.46 5.49
CA THR A 273 17.78 10.38 4.12
C THR A 273 16.94 9.41 3.30
N THR A 274 16.98 9.55 1.97
CA THR A 274 16.40 8.55 1.04
C THR A 274 16.84 7.12 1.36
N ASN A 275 18.09 6.91 1.80
CA ASN A 275 18.60 5.60 2.21
C ASN A 275 17.96 5.09 3.50
N ASP A 276 17.68 5.97 4.46
CA ASP A 276 17.03 5.58 5.71
C ASP A 276 15.59 5.10 5.44
N ILE A 277 14.86 5.84 4.60
CA ILE A 277 13.51 5.45 4.16
C ILE A 277 13.56 4.13 3.39
N GLY A 278 14.56 3.95 2.52
CA GLY A 278 14.78 2.69 1.80
C GLY A 278 15.00 1.49 2.72
N LYS A 279 15.76 1.65 3.80
CA LYS A 279 15.95 0.59 4.81
C LYS A 279 14.65 0.26 5.54
N ILE A 280 13.88 1.26 5.96
CA ILE A 280 12.60 1.06 6.66
C ILE A 280 11.60 0.35 5.76
N MET A 281 11.52 0.73 4.48
CA MET A 281 10.59 0.17 3.51
C MET A 281 11.11 -1.10 2.83
N ASN A 282 12.35 -1.50 3.10
CA ASN A 282 13.05 -2.59 2.40
C ASN A 282 13.05 -2.42 0.87
N LEU A 283 13.36 -1.20 0.41
CA LEU A 283 13.41 -0.81 -1.00
C LEU A 283 14.74 -0.15 -1.34
N SER A 284 15.15 -0.27 -2.61
CA SER A 284 16.38 0.39 -3.07
C SER A 284 16.27 1.91 -3.01
N TYR A 285 17.41 2.56 -2.81
CA TYR A 285 17.54 4.02 -2.91
C TYR A 285 16.92 4.58 -4.19
N THR A 286 17.16 3.91 -5.32
CA THR A 286 16.67 4.35 -6.64
C THR A 286 15.15 4.34 -6.71
N THR A 287 14.50 3.34 -6.12
CA THR A 287 13.03 3.26 -6.04
C THR A 287 12.48 4.35 -5.12
N ILE A 288 13.04 4.52 -3.91
CA ILE A 288 12.59 5.57 -2.99
C ILE A 288 12.79 6.96 -3.59
N SER A 289 13.93 7.22 -4.22
CA SER A 289 14.19 8.49 -4.91
C SER A 289 13.14 8.78 -5.99
N LYS A 290 12.74 7.77 -6.77
CA LYS A 290 11.64 7.89 -7.73
C LYS A 290 10.30 8.20 -7.05
N TYR A 291 10.00 7.55 -5.92
CA TYR A 291 8.77 7.78 -5.16
C TYR A 291 8.71 9.20 -4.61
N LEU A 292 9.78 9.67 -3.96
CA LEU A 292 9.85 11.00 -3.37
C LEU A 292 9.80 12.11 -4.43
N LYS A 293 10.44 11.93 -5.58
CA LYS A 293 10.29 12.86 -6.72
C LYS A 293 8.84 12.98 -7.18
N ARG A 294 8.14 11.85 -7.31
CA ARG A 294 6.73 11.81 -7.73
C ARG A 294 5.80 12.40 -6.66
N GLY A 295 6.07 12.14 -5.39
CA GLY A 295 5.34 12.77 -4.30
C GLY A 295 5.56 14.28 -4.23
N ASN A 296 6.79 14.73 -4.47
CA ASN A 296 7.13 16.15 -4.49
C ASN A 296 6.41 16.91 -5.62
N SER A 297 6.28 16.32 -6.82
CA SER A 297 5.49 16.93 -7.90
C SER A 297 4.00 17.03 -7.57
N LEU A 298 3.50 16.21 -6.65
CA LEU A 298 2.13 16.24 -6.12
C LEU A 298 2.02 17.00 -4.79
N SER A 299 3.09 17.68 -4.35
CA SER A 299 3.14 18.39 -3.07
C SER A 299 2.88 17.53 -1.82
N TRP A 300 3.16 16.21 -1.88
CA TRP A 300 2.96 15.29 -0.75
C TRP A 300 4.14 15.30 0.25
N CYS A 301 5.33 15.66 -0.21
CA CYS A 301 6.52 15.84 0.62
C CYS A 301 7.43 16.90 0.00
N ASN A 302 8.39 17.41 0.79
CA ASN A 302 9.49 18.21 0.28
C ASN A 302 10.71 17.32 -0.01
N TYR A 303 11.15 17.28 -1.26
CA TYR A 303 12.28 16.47 -1.69
C TYR A 303 13.13 17.20 -2.73
N ASP A 304 14.35 17.56 -2.33
CA ASP A 304 15.39 18.06 -3.23
C ASP A 304 16.57 17.07 -3.29
N VAL A 305 17.02 16.76 -4.50
CA VAL A 305 18.07 15.76 -4.71
C VAL A 305 19.43 16.24 -4.19
N GLN A 306 19.75 17.52 -4.36
CA GLN A 306 21.04 18.08 -3.96
C GLN A 306 21.15 18.18 -2.44
N GLU A 307 20.07 18.57 -1.78
CA GLU A 307 19.98 18.52 -0.32
C GLU A 307 20.19 17.11 0.21
N GLU A 308 19.59 16.09 -0.41
CA GLU A 308 19.72 14.70 0.04
C GLU A 308 21.14 14.13 -0.15
N ILE A 309 21.81 14.49 -1.24
CA ILE A 309 23.23 14.17 -1.45
C ILE A 309 24.07 14.80 -0.35
N THR A 310 23.79 16.06 -0.01
CA THR A 310 24.50 16.80 1.04
C THR A 310 24.30 16.15 2.41
N LYS A 311 23.04 15.86 2.78
CA LYS A 311 22.69 15.18 4.05
C LYS A 311 23.36 13.82 4.17
N THR A 312 23.34 13.03 3.09
CA THR A 312 23.98 11.71 3.05
C THR A 312 25.50 11.83 3.21
N SER A 313 26.12 12.79 2.53
CA SER A 313 27.56 13.04 2.64
C SER A 313 27.96 13.46 4.06
N ILE A 314 27.19 14.33 4.70
CA ILE A 314 27.41 14.73 6.10
C ILE A 314 27.28 13.51 7.03
N LYS A 315 26.24 12.70 6.85
CA LYS A 315 25.99 11.50 7.67
C LYS A 315 27.11 10.48 7.52
N ASN A 316 27.54 10.20 6.29
CA ASN A 316 28.66 9.30 6.01
C ASN A 316 29.98 9.86 6.52
N GLY A 317 30.18 11.18 6.42
CA GLY A 317 31.36 11.86 6.97
C GLY A 317 31.44 11.72 8.49
N LYS A 318 30.32 11.81 9.19
CA LYS A 318 30.24 11.55 10.65
C LYS A 318 30.47 10.08 10.98
N ALA A 319 29.83 9.16 10.26
CA ALA A 319 29.94 7.72 10.53
C ALA A 319 31.34 7.14 10.24
N ASN A 320 32.00 7.63 9.19
CA ASN A 320 33.36 7.23 8.82
C ASN A 320 34.45 8.13 9.43
N GLY A 321 34.05 9.16 10.18
CA GLY A 321 34.95 10.07 10.87
C GLY A 321 35.74 9.30 11.92
N LYS A 322 37.05 9.18 11.72
CA LYS A 322 37.93 8.59 12.72
C LYS A 322 38.31 9.66 13.74
N LYS A 323 38.04 9.39 15.01
CA LYS A 323 38.47 10.26 16.10
C LYS A 323 39.99 10.37 16.10
N VAL A 324 40.50 11.52 16.52
CA VAL A 324 41.94 11.79 16.58
C VAL A 324 42.31 12.27 17.96
N GLU A 325 43.26 11.58 18.54
CA GLU A 325 43.91 11.99 19.77
C GLU A 325 45.22 12.72 19.45
N ILE A 326 45.43 13.85 20.11
CA ILE A 326 46.62 14.69 19.96
C ILE A 326 47.50 14.56 21.22
N PHE A 327 48.81 14.49 21.02
CA PHE A 327 49.78 14.37 22.10
C PHE A 327 50.88 15.43 21.96
N LYS A 328 51.40 15.86 23.10
CA LYS A 328 52.64 16.63 23.21
C LYS A 328 53.49 16.04 24.32
N ASP A 329 54.77 15.80 24.05
CA ASP A 329 55.70 15.17 25.00
C ASP A 329 55.14 13.87 25.62
N ASN A 330 54.52 13.04 24.79
CA ASN A 330 53.82 11.79 25.16
C ASN A 330 52.63 11.94 26.12
N LYS A 331 52.15 13.16 26.38
CA LYS A 331 50.91 13.41 27.14
C LYS A 331 49.76 13.70 26.20
N SER A 332 48.63 13.01 26.40
CA SER A 332 47.40 13.26 25.65
C SER A 332 46.83 14.64 26.02
N LEU A 333 46.47 15.42 25.00
CA LEU A 333 45.85 16.74 25.16
C LEU A 333 44.35 16.72 24.84
N GLY A 334 43.80 15.56 24.46
CA GLY A 334 42.38 15.38 24.20
C GLY A 334 42.07 14.62 22.92
N ILE A 335 40.81 14.21 22.80
CA ILE A 335 40.26 13.45 21.68
C ILE A 335 39.28 14.32 20.92
N PHE A 336 39.43 14.37 19.60
CA PHE A 336 38.60 15.14 18.69
C PHE A 336 37.83 14.21 17.76
N GLU A 337 36.62 14.58 17.39
CA GLU A 337 35.74 13.76 16.54
C GLU A 337 36.31 13.51 15.13
N SER A 338 37.21 14.37 14.64
CA SER A 338 37.99 14.13 13.42
C SER A 338 39.24 14.99 13.32
N SER A 339 40.17 14.65 12.42
CA SER A 339 41.31 15.51 12.08
C SER A 339 40.90 16.91 11.60
N ARG A 340 39.74 17.03 10.94
CA ARG A 340 39.22 18.31 10.44
C ARG A 340 38.63 19.16 11.55
N GLU A 341 38.02 18.51 12.54
CA GLU A 341 37.57 19.18 13.76
C GLU A 341 38.74 19.69 14.59
N LEU A 342 39.79 18.87 14.74
CA LEU A 342 41.04 19.29 15.36
C LEU A 342 41.66 20.49 14.63
N GLU A 343 41.71 20.48 13.29
CA GLU A 343 42.18 21.64 12.52
C GLU A 343 41.37 22.92 12.80
N ARG A 344 40.05 22.79 12.92
CA ARG A 344 39.13 23.91 13.19
C ARG A 344 39.47 24.58 14.52
N GLN A 345 39.65 23.78 15.58
CA GLN A 345 39.86 24.27 16.95
C GLN A 345 41.34 24.52 17.29
N SER A 346 42.28 23.98 16.51
CA SER A 346 43.72 23.94 16.87
C SER A 346 44.36 25.28 17.21
N LEU A 347 43.97 26.35 16.50
CA LEU A 347 44.51 27.68 16.73
C LEU A 347 44.07 28.24 18.09
N GLU A 348 42.81 28.02 18.47
CA GLU A 348 42.25 28.48 19.72
C GLU A 348 42.76 27.66 20.91
N LEU A 349 42.72 26.33 20.80
CA LEU A 349 43.09 25.43 21.90
C LEU A 349 44.59 25.32 22.14
N PHE A 350 45.40 25.39 21.08
CA PHE A 350 46.84 25.08 21.16
C PHE A 350 47.72 26.24 20.69
N GLY A 351 47.13 27.39 20.32
CA GLY A 351 47.85 28.56 19.79
C GLY A 351 48.53 28.32 18.44
N VAL A 352 48.26 27.17 17.79
CA VAL A 352 48.96 26.74 16.58
C VAL A 352 47.96 26.17 15.59
N LYS A 353 47.93 26.74 14.37
CA LYS A 353 47.11 26.18 13.30
C LYS A 353 47.67 24.84 12.82
N LEU A 354 46.91 23.77 13.01
CA LEU A 354 47.23 22.42 12.55
C LEU A 354 46.36 22.06 11.34
N TYR A 355 46.96 21.64 10.22
CA TYR A 355 46.20 21.23 9.03
C TYR A 355 45.92 19.72 9.00
N GLN A 356 44.71 19.33 8.62
CA GLN A 356 44.23 17.94 8.56
C GLN A 356 45.13 17.03 7.70
N SER A 357 45.68 17.56 6.61
CA SER A 357 46.59 16.82 5.73
C SER A 357 47.86 16.39 6.47
N ASN A 358 48.47 17.30 7.25
CA ASN A 358 49.66 17.02 8.04
C ASN A 358 49.38 16.13 9.26
N ILE A 359 48.24 16.34 9.94
CA ILE A 359 47.76 15.45 11.02
C ILE A 359 47.66 14.01 10.48
N SER A 360 47.06 13.84 9.30
CA SER A 360 46.88 12.53 8.67
C SER A 360 48.20 11.87 8.30
N ILE A 361 49.19 12.62 7.80
CA ILE A 361 50.53 12.11 7.48
C ILE A 361 51.22 11.56 8.74
N VAL A 362 51.09 12.25 9.87
CA VAL A 362 51.65 11.77 11.15
C VAL A 362 50.91 10.52 11.63
N CYS A 363 49.58 10.48 11.57
CA CYS A 363 48.81 9.29 11.93
C CYS A 363 49.13 8.07 11.05
N LEU A 364 49.58 8.27 9.81
CA LEU A 364 50.01 7.20 8.89
C LEU A 364 51.46 6.75 9.13
N GLY A 365 52.18 7.35 10.08
CA GLY A 365 53.60 7.05 10.35
C GLY A 365 54.57 7.61 9.30
N LYS A 366 54.09 8.34 8.30
CA LYS A 366 54.92 8.94 7.24
C LYS A 366 55.73 10.15 7.73
N ARG A 367 55.36 10.72 8.88
CA ARG A 367 56.08 11.79 9.57
C ARG A 367 56.03 11.55 11.07
N LYS A 368 57.17 11.73 11.76
CA LYS A 368 57.26 11.47 13.21
C LYS A 368 56.40 12.43 14.05
N GLN A 369 56.45 13.72 13.75
CA GLN A 369 55.68 14.76 14.44
C GLN A 369 55.36 15.93 13.53
N TYR A 370 54.32 16.69 13.84
CA TYR A 370 53.97 17.91 13.14
C TYR A 370 53.79 19.06 14.13
N LYS A 371 54.59 20.12 13.96
CA LYS A 371 54.66 21.29 14.85
C LYS A 371 54.81 20.94 16.34
N GLY A 372 55.58 19.90 16.65
CA GLY A 372 55.83 19.44 18.02
C GLY A 372 54.73 18.55 18.61
N TYR A 373 53.73 18.18 17.83
CA TYR A 373 52.65 17.28 18.25
C TYR A 373 52.71 15.95 17.51
N THR A 374 52.27 14.88 18.18
CA THR A 374 52.00 13.56 17.58
C THR A 374 50.50 13.26 17.62
N PHE A 375 50.03 12.37 16.74
CA PHE A 375 48.59 12.13 16.56
C PHE A 375 48.30 10.65 16.36
N LYS A 376 47.23 10.16 16.98
CA LYS A 376 46.77 8.79 16.83
C LYS A 376 45.30 8.78 16.41
N LYS A 377 44.96 7.98 15.39
CA LYS A 377 43.56 7.71 15.06
C LYS A 377 43.01 6.69 16.04
N ILE A 378 41.89 7.04 16.68
CA ILE A 378 41.11 6.13 17.51
C ILE A 378 40.03 5.53 16.60
N GLN A 379 39.86 4.21 16.70
CA GLN A 379 38.94 3.45 15.87
C GLN A 379 37.51 3.58 16.37
#